data_AF-A0A1F4RYW4-F1
#
_entry.id   AF-A0A1F4RYW4-F1
#
_cell.length_a   1.000
_cell.length_b   1.000
_cell.length_c   1.000
_cell.angle_alpha   90.00
_cell.angle_beta   90.00
_cell.angle_gamma   90.00
#
_symmetry.space_group_name_H-M   'P 1'
#
loop_
_entity.id
_entity.type
_entity.pdbx_description
1 polymer ?
#
loop_
_entity_poly.entity_id
_entity_poly.type
_entity_poly.pdbx_seq_one_letter_code
_entity_poly.pdbx_strand_id
1 'polypeptide(L)'
;MKLNIGCGKKYLPDYVNIDFFDKTIADKNLKCWELPYKEDSVDSIIAEQLLEHIGYVGAKFALSEWFRVLTPNGHLSLTTPSFDDNIKAYSEASSGKKAALLNWIFGMEYEGYQHKFCFSKEILRKELAKAGFADIKISQFECGKDRVSFRVECKKPEKYDQKYSVVSALRRTFVAGKIIDPQNVHPVKIELENLIDKILQIDVYSKESVFELLYDSIILSPHIGRIVFDVFNSFKLFPTDSVKKLKIVIPYLIKNNFILQLYSFFVGSSNYISDNVENYLYACESAKSYLKSLQKIPLNKLSKGIFCFRSVNKLPYLKVISMFDLSHIFYIAASLSAQGAKAFIQKKNKEAKNLFDEALKFNPKNIFACWNMARLCILNGNLLGAIDFYSKSLMGCSPYLKEDLLKELNAVLRKNRWRGYNKPVIYDESKI
;
A
#
# COMPACT_ATOMS: atom_id res chain seq x y z
N MET A 1 10.36 25.69 21.79
CA MET A 1 9.68 26.19 20.57
C MET A 1 8.29 25.57 20.44
N LYS A 2 7.30 26.30 19.89
CA LYS A 2 5.93 25.80 19.68
C LYS A 2 5.52 25.91 18.21
N LEU A 3 4.76 24.95 17.68
CA LEU A 3 4.34 24.92 16.27
C LEU A 3 2.80 24.93 16.14
N ASN A 4 2.29 25.79 15.28
CA ASN A 4 0.89 25.81 14.84
C ASN A 4 0.85 25.32 13.39
N ILE A 5 0.50 24.04 13.18
CA ILE A 5 0.61 23.36 11.90
C ILE A 5 -0.75 23.30 11.23
N GLY A 6 -0.81 23.70 9.95
CA GLY A 6 -2.07 23.93 9.24
C GLY A 6 -2.75 25.19 9.74
N CYS A 7 -2.00 26.29 9.89
CA CYS A 7 -2.51 27.48 10.56
C CYS A 7 -3.62 28.19 9.76
N GLY A 8 -3.71 27.98 8.45
CA GLY A 8 -4.65 28.68 7.58
C GLY A 8 -4.60 30.19 7.82
N LYS A 9 -5.74 30.77 8.22
CA LYS A 9 -5.88 32.20 8.55
C LYS A 9 -5.77 32.51 10.05
N LYS A 10 -5.51 31.51 10.89
CA LYS A 10 -5.38 31.67 12.35
C LYS A 10 -3.91 31.79 12.75
N TYR A 11 -3.46 33.02 13.01
CA TYR A 11 -2.13 33.30 13.51
C TYR A 11 -2.08 33.15 15.04
N LEU A 12 -1.09 32.42 15.55
CA LEU A 12 -0.82 32.29 16.99
C LEU A 12 0.53 32.96 17.32
N PRO A 13 0.56 34.07 18.10
CA PRO A 13 1.75 34.88 18.33
C PRO A 13 2.97 34.16 18.92
N ASP A 14 2.78 33.18 19.79
CA ASP A 14 3.88 32.45 20.46
C ASP A 14 4.26 31.13 19.76
N TYR A 15 3.76 30.94 18.55
CA TYR A 15 3.94 29.72 17.75
C TYR A 15 4.61 30.09 16.43
N VAL A 16 5.42 29.16 15.90
CA VAL A 16 5.77 29.20 14.49
C VAL A 16 4.56 28.68 13.72
N ASN A 17 3.95 29.55 12.92
CA ASN A 17 2.77 29.25 12.13
C ASN A 17 3.21 28.62 10.80
N ILE A 18 2.69 27.42 10.51
CA ILE A 18 3.10 26.59 9.38
C ILE A 18 1.86 26.25 8.56
N ASP A 19 1.92 26.49 7.25
CA ASP A 19 0.92 26.01 6.31
C ASP A 19 1.55 25.78 4.93
N PHE A 20 1.08 24.78 4.19
CA PHE A 20 1.60 24.45 2.87
C PHE A 20 0.81 25.12 1.73
N PHE A 21 -0.50 25.27 1.93
CA PHE A 21 -1.42 25.77 0.91
C PHE A 21 -1.75 27.26 1.13
N ASP A 22 -2.11 27.66 2.35
CA ASP A 22 -2.44 29.05 2.69
C ASP A 22 -1.24 29.79 3.29
N LYS A 23 -0.59 30.61 2.46
CA LYS A 23 0.64 31.34 2.84
C LYS A 23 0.36 32.74 3.35
N THR A 24 -0.90 33.12 3.55
CA THR A 24 -1.29 34.50 3.83
C THR A 24 -0.63 35.03 5.11
N ILE A 25 -0.56 34.19 6.15
CA ILE A 25 -0.06 34.55 7.47
C ILE A 25 0.98 33.56 8.03
N ALA A 26 1.33 32.51 7.27
CA ALA A 26 2.24 31.48 7.75
C ALA A 26 3.69 32.00 7.80
N ASP A 27 4.38 31.76 8.91
CA ASP A 27 5.81 32.06 9.07
C ASP A 27 6.68 31.15 8.18
N LYS A 28 6.21 29.92 7.93
CA LYS A 28 6.89 28.91 7.12
C LYS A 28 5.93 28.16 6.22
N ASN A 29 6.35 27.98 4.96
CA ASN A 29 5.67 27.15 3.99
C ASN A 29 6.25 25.73 3.99
N LEU A 30 5.68 24.82 4.79
CA LEU A 30 6.21 23.47 4.99
C LEU A 30 5.09 22.43 4.97
N LYS A 31 5.42 21.21 4.53
CA LYS A 31 4.55 20.04 4.65
C LYS A 31 4.58 19.54 6.10
N CYS A 32 3.42 19.18 6.65
CA CYS A 32 3.30 18.77 8.05
C CYS A 32 3.95 17.41 8.40
N TRP A 33 4.35 16.62 7.40
CA TRP A 33 5.07 15.35 7.55
C TRP A 33 6.57 15.42 7.19
N GLU A 34 7.10 16.62 6.93
CA GLU A 34 8.52 16.83 6.59
C GLU A 34 9.01 18.14 7.21
N LEU A 35 9.20 18.11 8.54
CA LEU A 35 9.55 19.29 9.30
C LEU A 35 11.08 19.42 9.42
N PRO A 36 11.68 20.58 9.12
CA PRO A 36 13.13 20.80 9.17
C PRO A 36 13.63 21.05 10.60
N TYR A 37 13.03 20.40 11.60
CA TYR A 37 13.39 20.51 13.01
C TYR A 37 14.10 19.25 13.48
N LYS A 38 15.00 19.41 14.46
CA LYS A 38 15.70 18.27 15.08
C LYS A 38 14.72 17.41 15.88
N GLU A 39 15.10 16.18 16.14
CA GLU A 39 14.38 15.35 17.11
C GLU A 39 14.38 16.03 18.48
N ASP A 40 13.33 15.85 19.26
CA ASP A 40 13.22 16.39 20.62
C ASP A 40 13.52 17.90 20.74
N SER A 41 12.95 18.72 19.84
CA SER A 41 13.22 20.17 19.78
C SER A 41 11.98 21.08 19.83
N VAL A 42 10.78 20.51 19.88
CA VAL A 42 9.49 21.21 19.93
C VAL A 42 8.77 20.88 21.23
N ASP A 43 8.34 21.88 21.98
CA ASP A 43 7.66 21.69 23.27
C ASP A 43 6.18 21.39 23.10
N SER A 44 5.54 22.00 22.10
CA SER A 44 4.12 21.79 21.83
C SER A 44 3.76 21.97 20.36
N ILE A 45 2.82 21.16 19.88
CA ILE A 45 2.22 21.25 18.56
C ILE A 45 0.70 21.46 18.72
N ILE A 46 0.17 22.43 17.96
CA ILE A 46 -1.27 22.59 17.71
C ILE A 46 -1.52 22.29 16.23
N ALA A 47 -2.54 21.48 15.94
CA ALA A 47 -3.01 21.21 14.58
C ALA A 47 -4.54 21.15 14.55
N GLU A 48 -5.19 22.25 14.19
CA GLU A 48 -6.66 22.33 14.16
C GLU A 48 -7.20 22.08 12.76
N GLN A 49 -8.15 21.14 12.62
CA GLN A 49 -8.82 20.84 11.35
C GLN A 49 -7.80 20.61 10.20
N LEU A 50 -6.83 19.74 10.43
CA LEU A 50 -5.74 19.45 9.49
C LEU A 50 -5.70 17.98 9.05
N LEU A 51 -5.93 17.06 9.99
CA LEU A 51 -5.64 15.63 9.80
C LEU A 51 -6.52 15.01 8.70
N GLU A 52 -7.76 15.47 8.59
CA GLU A 52 -8.75 15.11 7.57
C GLU A 52 -8.29 15.46 6.15
N HIS A 53 -7.55 16.55 5.97
CA HIS A 53 -7.11 17.04 4.65
C HIS A 53 -5.96 16.21 4.08
N ILE A 54 -5.19 15.55 4.95
CA ILE A 54 -3.98 14.82 4.56
C ILE A 54 -4.24 13.31 4.39
N GLY A 55 -5.45 12.86 4.74
CA GLY A 55 -5.92 11.50 4.53
C GLY A 55 -5.35 10.49 5.53
N TYR A 56 -5.82 9.24 5.46
CA TYR A 56 -5.47 8.22 6.45
C TYR A 56 -3.96 7.90 6.48
N VAL A 57 -3.31 7.74 5.33
CA VAL A 57 -1.87 7.48 5.29
C VAL A 57 -1.07 8.74 5.63
N GLY A 58 -1.43 9.90 5.07
CA GLY A 58 -0.76 11.16 5.39
C GLY A 58 -0.79 11.50 6.88
N ALA A 59 -1.90 11.20 7.56
CA ALA A 59 -2.01 11.32 9.01
C ALA A 59 -0.95 10.50 9.76
N LYS A 60 -0.69 9.25 9.35
CA LYS A 60 0.34 8.42 9.98
C LYS A 60 1.73 9.02 9.84
N PHE A 61 2.05 9.58 8.67
CA PHE A 61 3.31 10.27 8.43
C PHE A 61 3.44 11.55 9.26
N ALA A 62 2.39 12.36 9.29
CA ALA A 62 2.36 13.59 10.08
C ALA A 62 2.50 13.29 11.58
N LEU A 63 1.70 12.37 12.13
CA LEU A 63 1.78 11.98 13.54
C LEU A 63 3.17 11.44 13.93
N SER A 64 3.81 10.67 13.05
CA SER A 64 5.16 10.16 13.27
C SER A 64 6.23 11.26 13.23
N GLU A 65 6.06 12.26 12.37
CA GLU A 65 6.95 13.42 12.30
C GLU A 65 6.77 14.36 13.50
N TRP A 66 5.52 14.56 13.93
CA TRP A 66 5.19 15.36 15.12
C TRP A 66 5.74 14.71 16.38
N PHE A 67 5.58 13.39 16.51
CA PHE A 67 6.20 12.63 17.59
C PHE A 67 7.73 12.77 17.60
N ARG A 68 8.38 12.72 16.43
CA ARG A 68 9.82 12.87 16.30
C ARG A 68 10.32 14.22 16.81
N VAL A 69 9.69 15.31 16.38
CA VAL A 69 10.15 16.66 16.72
C VAL A 69 9.78 17.08 18.15
N LEU A 70 8.72 16.52 18.72
CA LEU A 70 8.33 16.83 20.11
C LEU A 70 9.41 16.39 21.10
N THR A 71 9.69 17.23 22.08
CA THR A 71 10.52 16.90 23.26
C THR A 71 9.84 15.81 24.10
N PRO A 72 10.59 15.06 24.93
CA PRO A 72 9.99 14.23 25.96
C PRO A 72 9.05 15.05 26.85
N ASN A 73 7.86 14.53 27.12
CA ASN A 73 6.72 15.24 27.74
C ASN A 73 6.11 16.39 26.92
N GLY A 74 6.58 16.63 25.69
CA GLY A 74 5.99 17.60 24.77
C GLY A 74 4.56 17.23 24.38
N HIS A 75 3.74 18.26 24.14
CA HIS A 75 2.29 18.12 23.99
C HIS A 75 1.83 18.24 22.54
N LEU A 76 0.87 17.40 22.16
CA LEU A 76 0.11 17.53 20.91
C LEU A 76 -1.34 17.82 21.24
N SER A 77 -1.86 18.92 20.71
CA SER A 77 -3.29 19.23 20.66
C SER A 77 -3.75 19.28 19.22
N LEU A 78 -4.80 18.55 18.88
CA LEU A 78 -5.36 18.60 17.54
C LEU A 78 -6.89 18.56 17.54
N THR A 79 -7.49 19.02 16.45
CA THR A 79 -8.91 18.81 16.18
C THR A 79 -9.13 18.25 14.78
N THR A 80 -10.19 17.46 14.61
CA THR A 80 -10.62 16.88 13.32
C THR A 80 -12.12 16.63 13.38
N PRO A 81 -12.86 16.69 12.26
CA PRO A 81 -14.27 16.32 12.21
C PRO A 81 -14.53 14.92 12.80
N SER A 82 -15.59 14.79 13.60
CA SER A 82 -15.98 13.52 14.23
C SER A 82 -16.81 12.68 13.27
N PHE A 83 -16.29 11.55 12.80
CA PHE A 83 -17.09 10.66 11.94
C PHE A 83 -18.37 10.19 12.65
N ASP A 84 -18.21 9.75 13.91
CA ASP A 84 -19.29 9.15 14.71
C ASP A 84 -20.46 10.13 14.91
N ASP A 85 -20.15 11.38 15.25
CA ASP A 85 -21.16 12.40 15.53
C ASP A 85 -21.78 12.97 14.26
N ASN A 86 -20.97 13.18 13.20
CA ASN A 86 -21.49 13.77 11.96
C ASN A 86 -22.36 12.78 11.17
N ILE A 87 -22.09 11.47 11.22
CA ILE A 87 -22.99 10.47 10.65
C ILE A 87 -24.30 10.41 11.41
N LYS A 88 -24.26 10.45 12.75
CA LYS A 88 -25.47 10.53 13.56
C LYS A 88 -26.29 11.77 13.21
N ALA A 89 -25.65 12.94 13.20
CA ALA A 89 -26.30 14.21 12.83
C ALA A 89 -26.89 14.16 11.41
N TYR A 90 -26.18 13.56 10.45
CA TYR A 90 -26.69 13.37 9.08
C TYR A 90 -27.91 12.46 9.02
N SER A 91 -27.94 11.39 9.82
CA SER A 91 -29.07 10.47 9.87
C SER A 91 -30.33 11.11 10.45
N GLU A 92 -30.17 12.01 11.44
CA GLU A 92 -31.25 12.70 12.14
C GLU A 92 -31.68 14.02 11.46
N ALA A 93 -30.89 14.53 10.52
CA ALA A 93 -31.13 15.81 9.87
C ALA A 93 -32.28 15.77 8.85
N SER A 94 -33.05 16.86 8.78
CA SER A 94 -34.01 17.12 7.70
C SER A 94 -33.30 17.29 6.35
N SER A 95 -34.00 16.99 5.25
CA SER A 95 -33.43 17.01 3.89
C SER A 95 -32.69 18.31 3.54
N GLY A 96 -33.18 19.46 4.02
CA GLY A 96 -32.57 20.77 3.77
C GLY A 96 -31.20 20.99 4.44
N LYS A 97 -30.84 20.21 5.47
CA LYS A 97 -29.55 20.31 6.18
C LYS A 97 -28.51 19.29 5.71
N LYS A 98 -28.95 18.23 5.02
CA LYS A 98 -28.07 17.11 4.65
C LYS A 98 -26.89 17.52 3.77
N ALA A 99 -27.10 18.38 2.78
CA ALA A 99 -26.01 18.87 1.93
C ALA A 99 -24.93 19.63 2.71
N ALA A 100 -25.31 20.46 3.68
CA ALA A 100 -24.36 21.19 4.51
C ALA A 100 -23.52 20.26 5.41
N LEU A 101 -24.15 19.19 5.94
CA LEU A 101 -23.45 18.16 6.72
C LEU A 101 -22.49 17.35 5.85
N LEU A 102 -22.87 17.04 4.60
CA LEU A 102 -21.98 16.38 3.65
C LEU A 102 -20.76 17.26 3.32
N ASN A 103 -20.94 18.57 3.11
CA ASN A 103 -19.82 19.50 2.91
C ASN A 103 -18.91 19.61 4.14
N TRP A 104 -19.45 19.39 5.35
CA TRP A 104 -18.63 19.31 6.55
C TRP A 104 -17.83 18.00 6.64
N ILE A 105 -18.42 16.87 6.22
CA ILE A 105 -17.76 15.57 6.22
C ILE A 105 -16.68 15.49 5.14
N PHE A 106 -16.99 15.91 3.91
CA PHE A 106 -16.13 15.78 2.74
C PHE A 106 -15.28 17.02 2.45
N GLY A 107 -15.47 18.10 3.19
CA GLY A 107 -14.79 19.36 2.97
C GLY A 107 -15.30 20.08 1.73
N MET A 108 -14.54 21.07 1.27
CA MET A 108 -14.88 21.86 0.09
C MET A 108 -14.13 21.36 -1.14
N GLU A 109 -14.74 21.50 -2.32
CA GLU A 109 -14.23 20.96 -3.58
C GLU A 109 -13.09 21.78 -4.21
N TYR A 110 -12.11 22.20 -3.41
CA TYR A 110 -10.90 22.87 -3.91
C TYR A 110 -9.64 22.40 -3.18
N GLU A 111 -8.51 22.51 -3.87
CA GLU A 111 -7.23 21.98 -3.41
C GLU A 111 -6.86 22.53 -2.02
N GLY A 112 -6.45 21.63 -1.13
CA GLY A 112 -6.12 21.95 0.26
C GLY A 112 -7.30 21.91 1.23
N TYR A 113 -8.55 22.00 0.76
CA TYR A 113 -9.75 22.07 1.63
C TYR A 113 -10.70 20.88 1.50
N GLN A 114 -10.38 19.94 0.62
CA GLN A 114 -11.04 18.63 0.56
C GLN A 114 -10.67 17.81 1.78
N HIS A 115 -11.64 17.11 2.37
CA HIS A 115 -11.36 16.11 3.39
C HIS A 115 -11.12 14.77 2.69
N LYS A 116 -9.90 14.24 2.82
CA LYS A 116 -9.50 12.95 2.26
C LYS A 116 -9.88 11.79 3.19
N PHE A 117 -10.16 12.07 4.46
CA PHE A 117 -10.57 11.07 5.44
C PHE A 117 -11.36 11.72 6.59
N CYS A 118 -12.27 10.97 7.20
CA CYS A 118 -13.00 11.40 8.39
C CYS A 118 -12.77 10.36 9.49
N PHE A 119 -12.22 10.79 10.63
CA PHE A 119 -11.76 9.87 11.67
C PHE A 119 -12.90 9.51 12.64
N SER A 120 -13.07 8.21 12.90
CA SER A 120 -13.81 7.76 14.08
C SER A 120 -12.92 7.86 15.33
N LYS A 121 -13.55 7.90 16.51
CA LYS A 121 -12.84 7.96 17.80
C LYS A 121 -11.90 6.76 18.00
N GLU A 122 -12.27 5.59 17.50
CA GLU A 122 -11.46 4.36 17.58
C GLU A 122 -10.21 4.47 16.71
N ILE A 123 -10.37 4.81 15.43
CA ILE A 123 -9.25 4.92 14.48
C ILE A 123 -8.29 6.00 14.95
N LEU A 124 -8.78 7.17 15.37
CA LEU A 124 -7.94 8.27 15.84
C LEU A 124 -7.09 7.86 17.05
N ARG A 125 -7.70 7.21 18.05
CA ARG A 125 -6.96 6.70 19.22
C ARG A 125 -5.90 5.68 18.82
N LYS A 126 -6.26 4.75 17.92
CA LYS A 126 -5.35 3.70 17.45
C LYS A 126 -4.13 4.28 16.75
N GLU A 127 -4.32 5.24 15.84
CA GLU A 127 -3.19 5.83 15.10
C GLU A 127 -2.30 6.72 15.97
N LEU A 128 -2.88 7.45 16.94
CA LEU A 128 -2.10 8.18 17.94
C LEU A 128 -1.22 7.24 18.79
N ALA A 129 -1.80 6.14 19.27
CA ALA A 129 -1.07 5.14 20.04
C ALA A 129 0.03 4.47 19.20
N LYS A 130 -0.26 4.12 17.94
CA LYS A 130 0.74 3.57 16.99
C LYS A 130 1.88 4.54 16.69
N ALA A 131 1.63 5.86 16.72
CA ALA A 131 2.67 6.86 16.56
C ALA A 131 3.54 7.03 17.82
N GLY A 132 3.14 6.45 18.96
CA GLY A 132 3.87 6.46 20.23
C GLY A 132 3.32 7.44 21.27
N PHE A 133 2.23 8.16 20.97
CA PHE A 133 1.63 9.10 21.92
C PHE A 133 0.99 8.39 23.11
N ALA A 134 1.11 9.01 24.29
CA ALA A 134 0.53 8.56 25.55
C ALA A 134 -0.49 9.59 26.09
N ASP A 135 -1.22 9.20 27.14
CA ASP A 135 -2.25 10.03 27.80
C ASP A 135 -3.31 10.60 26.84
N ILE A 136 -3.73 9.78 25.86
CA ILE A 136 -4.63 10.19 24.79
C ILE A 136 -6.04 10.45 25.32
N LYS A 137 -6.40 11.73 25.42
CA LYS A 137 -7.75 12.20 25.73
C LYS A 137 -8.43 12.65 24.45
N ILE A 138 -9.64 12.14 24.20
CA ILE A 138 -10.47 12.52 23.05
C ILE A 138 -11.84 12.94 23.58
N SER A 139 -12.13 14.23 23.45
CA SER A 139 -13.42 14.84 23.80
C SER A 139 -14.11 15.39 22.56
N GLN A 140 -15.41 15.66 22.68
CA GLN A 140 -16.16 16.39 21.65
C GLN A 140 -15.88 17.88 21.76
N PHE A 141 -15.87 18.55 20.62
CA PHE A 141 -15.67 19.98 20.47
C PHE A 141 -16.56 20.49 19.34
N GLU A 142 -17.39 21.49 19.61
CA GLU A 142 -18.21 22.13 18.59
C GLU A 142 -17.40 23.21 17.86
N CYS A 143 -17.16 23.00 16.56
CA CYS A 143 -16.53 23.96 15.67
C CYS A 143 -17.61 24.81 14.96
N GLY A 144 -18.43 25.48 15.76
CA GLY A 144 -19.61 26.21 15.31
C GLY A 144 -20.88 25.35 15.27
N LYS A 145 -21.98 25.96 14.81
CA LYS A 145 -23.31 25.36 14.87
C LYS A 145 -23.40 24.08 14.02
N ASP A 146 -23.86 22.99 14.64
CA ASP A 146 -24.06 21.68 14.00
C ASP A 146 -22.77 21.07 13.40
N ARG A 147 -21.58 21.47 13.89
CA ARG A 147 -20.27 21.02 13.38
C ARG A 147 -19.44 20.38 14.49
N VAL A 148 -19.63 19.08 14.69
CA VAL A 148 -18.95 18.36 15.78
C VAL A 148 -17.59 17.86 15.30
N SER A 149 -16.57 18.14 16.10
CA SER A 149 -15.20 17.66 15.93
C SER A 149 -14.76 16.91 17.18
N PHE A 150 -13.73 16.11 17.04
CA PHE A 150 -12.93 15.68 18.17
C PHE A 150 -11.90 16.74 18.53
N ARG A 151 -11.68 16.92 19.83
CA ARG A 151 -10.46 17.52 20.37
C ARG A 151 -9.62 16.43 21.01
N VAL A 152 -8.37 16.39 20.61
CA VAL A 152 -7.37 15.46 21.13
C VAL A 152 -6.34 16.24 21.92
N GLU A 153 -6.00 15.70 23.09
CA GLU A 153 -4.83 16.10 23.86
C GLU A 153 -4.04 14.84 24.20
N CYS A 154 -2.76 14.83 23.85
CA CYS A 154 -1.84 13.73 24.17
C CYS A 154 -0.41 14.26 24.32
N LYS A 155 0.50 13.41 24.77
CA LYS A 155 1.91 13.79 24.93
C LYS A 155 2.86 12.73 24.42
N LYS A 156 4.07 13.15 24.07
CA LYS A 156 5.20 12.24 23.93
C LYS A 156 5.65 11.80 25.32
N PRO A 157 5.66 10.50 25.66
CA PRO A 157 6.09 10.05 26.98
C PRO A 157 7.59 10.30 27.17
N GLU A 158 8.03 10.43 28.42
CA GLU A 158 9.44 10.62 28.76
C GLU A 158 10.32 9.46 28.25
N LYS A 159 9.81 8.24 28.33
CA LYS A 159 10.45 7.02 27.83
C LYS A 159 9.53 6.33 26.84
N TYR A 160 10.09 5.89 25.72
CA TYR A 160 9.40 5.17 24.68
C TYR A 160 10.34 4.18 24.01
N ASP A 161 9.76 3.20 23.32
CA ASP A 161 10.50 2.18 22.60
C ASP A 161 11.19 2.76 21.35
N GLN A 162 12.43 2.35 21.08
CA GLN A 162 13.24 2.78 19.95
C GLN A 162 12.55 2.56 18.59
N LYS A 163 11.63 1.59 18.49
CA LYS A 163 10.87 1.32 17.27
C LYS A 163 10.13 2.54 16.70
N TYR A 164 9.68 3.48 17.55
CA TYR A 164 9.02 4.70 17.08
C TYR A 164 10.00 5.62 16.33
N SER A 165 11.24 5.74 16.80
CA SER A 165 12.31 6.48 16.11
C SER A 165 12.70 5.79 14.81
N VAL A 166 12.79 4.45 14.81
CA VAL A 166 13.05 3.66 13.60
C VAL A 166 11.97 3.89 12.54
N VAL A 167 10.69 3.83 12.92
CA VAL A 167 9.55 4.08 12.02
C VAL A 167 9.59 5.51 11.47
N SER A 168 9.87 6.50 12.31
CA SER A 168 9.98 7.90 11.88
C SER A 168 11.10 8.09 10.85
N ALA A 169 12.29 7.56 11.11
CA ALA A 169 13.42 7.62 10.19
C ALA A 169 13.10 6.92 8.85
N LEU A 170 12.41 5.78 8.89
CA LEU A 170 12.01 5.05 7.69
C LEU A 170 10.99 5.82 6.86
N ARG A 171 9.93 6.36 7.49
CA ARG A 171 8.93 7.21 6.83
C ARG A 171 9.56 8.43 6.17
N ARG A 172 10.45 9.13 6.87
CA ARG A 172 11.19 10.27 6.30
C ARG A 172 12.02 9.87 5.09
N THR A 173 12.69 8.72 5.16
CA THR A 173 13.50 8.22 4.03
C THR A 173 12.63 7.85 2.84
N PHE A 174 11.43 7.28 3.05
CA PHE A 174 10.48 7.02 1.98
C PHE A 174 9.96 8.28 1.30
N VAL A 175 9.67 9.34 2.07
CA VAL A 175 9.25 10.64 1.52
C VAL A 175 10.40 11.29 0.74
N ALA A 176 11.59 11.40 1.34
CA ALA A 176 12.76 12.02 0.70
C ALA A 176 13.19 11.27 -0.58
N GLY A 177 13.10 9.94 -0.57
CA GLY A 177 13.36 9.10 -1.73
C GLY A 177 12.25 9.09 -2.79
N LYS A 178 11.16 9.85 -2.59
CA LYS A 178 9.96 9.88 -3.45
C LYS A 178 9.32 8.50 -3.65
N ILE A 179 9.48 7.62 -2.67
CA ILE A 179 8.90 6.28 -2.67
C ILE A 179 7.43 6.37 -2.31
N ILE A 180 7.07 7.22 -1.34
CA ILE A 180 5.68 7.51 -0.97
C ILE A 180 5.47 9.02 -1.04
N ASP A 181 4.34 9.43 -1.63
CA ASP A 181 3.77 10.75 -1.45
C ASP A 181 2.60 10.64 -0.45
N PRO A 182 2.73 11.16 0.78
CA PRO A 182 1.69 11.05 1.80
C PRO A 182 0.34 11.66 1.40
N GLN A 183 0.31 12.57 0.42
CA GLN A 183 -0.95 13.13 -0.11
C GLN A 183 -1.59 12.30 -1.23
N ASN A 184 -0.83 11.40 -1.87
CA ASN A 184 -1.25 10.65 -3.04
C ASN A 184 -0.64 9.23 -3.02
N VAL A 185 -1.15 8.42 -2.10
CA VAL A 185 -0.67 7.04 -1.92
C VAL A 185 -1.37 6.13 -2.90
N HIS A 186 -0.62 5.68 -3.91
CA HIS A 186 -1.10 4.66 -4.85
C HIS A 186 -1.42 3.35 -4.09
N PRO A 187 -2.54 2.63 -4.40
CA PRO A 187 -2.94 1.41 -3.68
C PRO A 187 -1.85 0.34 -3.57
N VAL A 188 -1.02 0.19 -4.61
CA VAL A 188 0.13 -0.74 -4.64
C VAL A 188 1.18 -0.42 -3.56
N LYS A 189 1.18 0.78 -2.98
CA LYS A 189 2.11 1.18 -1.90
C LYS A 189 1.58 0.90 -0.49
N ILE A 190 0.36 0.37 -0.35
CA ILE A 190 -0.21 0.00 0.97
C ILE A 190 0.69 -1.01 1.70
N GLU A 191 1.35 -1.91 0.97
CA GLU A 191 2.23 -2.91 1.59
C GLU A 191 3.43 -2.30 2.33
N LEU A 192 3.85 -1.09 1.95
CA LEU A 192 4.88 -0.36 2.71
C LEU A 192 4.38 0.01 4.10
N GLU A 193 3.11 0.39 4.27
CA GLU A 193 2.54 0.64 5.60
C GLU A 193 2.32 -0.67 6.38
N ASN A 194 2.04 -1.79 5.72
CA ASN A 194 2.02 -3.10 6.37
C ASN A 194 3.41 -3.47 6.92
N LEU A 195 4.47 -3.17 6.17
CA LEU A 195 5.85 -3.33 6.65
C LEU A 195 6.14 -2.42 7.86
N ILE A 196 5.66 -1.18 7.86
CA ILE A 196 5.76 -0.28 9.04
C ILE A 196 5.00 -0.86 10.24
N ASP A 197 3.77 -1.35 10.03
CA ASP A 197 2.96 -1.95 11.08
C ASP A 197 3.64 -3.20 11.69
N LYS A 198 4.34 -4.00 10.87
CA LYS A 198 5.18 -5.11 11.36
C LYS A 198 6.33 -4.60 12.25
N ILE A 199 7.01 -3.50 11.91
CA ILE A 199 8.06 -2.89 12.76
C ILE A 199 7.51 -2.57 14.15
N LEU A 200 6.30 -2.02 14.22
CA LEU A 200 5.67 -1.64 15.49
C LEU A 200 5.33 -2.85 16.37
N GLN A 201 5.22 -4.04 15.79
CA GLN A 201 4.85 -5.28 16.47
C GLN A 201 6.05 -6.13 16.91
N ILE A 202 7.22 -5.96 16.29
CA ILE A 202 8.40 -6.75 16.64
C ILE A 202 9.15 -6.19 17.85
N ASP A 203 9.93 -7.08 18.48
CA ASP A 203 11.00 -6.69 19.38
C ASP A 203 12.23 -6.27 18.54
N VAL A 204 12.52 -4.96 18.51
CA VAL A 204 13.67 -4.40 17.77
C VAL A 204 15.02 -4.77 18.40
N TYR A 205 15.04 -5.32 19.61
CA TYR A 205 16.23 -5.85 20.26
C TYR A 205 16.47 -7.33 19.91
N SER A 206 15.47 -8.02 19.37
CA SER A 206 15.57 -9.40 18.90
C SER A 206 16.25 -9.45 17.52
N LYS A 207 17.47 -9.98 17.49
CA LYS A 207 18.22 -10.19 16.23
C LYS A 207 17.38 -10.95 15.20
N GLU A 208 16.70 -12.03 15.60
CA GLU A 208 15.88 -12.82 14.69
C GLU A 208 14.78 -11.96 14.05
N SER A 209 14.04 -11.20 14.85
CA SER A 209 12.96 -10.34 14.36
C SER A 209 13.45 -9.25 13.40
N VAL A 210 14.58 -8.63 13.71
CA VAL A 210 15.22 -7.60 12.86
C VAL A 210 15.64 -8.18 11.51
N PHE A 211 16.21 -9.39 11.49
CA PHE A 211 16.58 -10.07 10.24
C PHE A 211 15.37 -10.52 9.43
N GLU A 212 14.35 -11.09 10.08
CA GLU A 212 13.10 -11.51 9.42
C GLU A 212 12.46 -10.34 8.70
N LEU A 213 12.35 -9.20 9.36
CA LEU A 213 11.79 -8.00 8.75
C LEU A 213 12.66 -7.43 7.63
N LEU A 214 13.99 -7.47 7.77
CA LEU A 214 14.89 -7.11 6.68
C LEU A 214 14.65 -8.01 5.47
N TYR A 215 14.50 -9.32 5.66
CA TYR A 215 14.23 -10.24 4.54
C TYR A 215 12.87 -9.98 3.90
N ASP A 216 11.81 -9.76 4.68
CA ASP A 216 10.50 -9.36 4.17
C ASP A 216 10.62 -8.10 3.30
N SER A 217 11.39 -7.09 3.75
CA SER A 217 11.60 -5.86 2.98
C SER A 217 12.41 -6.06 1.70
N ILE A 218 13.40 -6.97 1.67
CA ILE A 218 14.17 -7.34 0.48
C ILE A 218 13.30 -8.11 -0.53
N ILE A 219 12.45 -9.01 -0.03
CA ILE A 219 11.50 -9.78 -0.84
C ILE A 219 10.50 -8.83 -1.50
N LEU A 220 9.94 -7.89 -0.72
CA LEU A 220 9.07 -6.84 -1.24
C LEU A 220 9.79 -6.04 -2.34
N SER A 221 11.00 -5.59 -2.07
CA SER A 221 11.89 -4.99 -3.07
C SER A 221 13.31 -4.83 -2.53
N PRO A 222 14.38 -5.28 -3.21
CA PRO A 222 15.76 -5.08 -2.74
C PRO A 222 16.14 -3.60 -2.54
N HIS A 223 15.48 -2.67 -3.25
CA HIS A 223 15.66 -1.24 -3.03
C HIS A 223 15.04 -0.79 -1.70
N ILE A 224 13.86 -1.30 -1.36
CA ILE A 224 13.23 -1.07 -0.05
C ILE A 224 14.06 -1.75 1.05
N GLY A 225 14.52 -2.98 0.82
CA GLY A 225 15.41 -3.69 1.74
C GLY A 225 16.72 -2.97 1.99
N ARG A 226 17.27 -2.26 1.00
CA ARG A 226 18.43 -1.38 1.19
C ARG A 226 18.11 -0.23 2.15
N ILE A 227 16.97 0.42 1.97
CA ILE A 227 16.55 1.54 2.83
C ILE A 227 16.31 1.06 4.26
N VAL A 228 15.60 -0.04 4.43
CA VAL A 228 15.38 -0.65 5.76
C VAL A 228 16.71 -1.02 6.40
N PHE A 229 17.64 -1.63 5.65
CA PHE A 229 18.99 -1.92 6.14
C PHE A 229 19.74 -0.66 6.58
N ASP A 230 19.75 0.39 5.77
CA ASP A 230 20.47 1.63 6.06
C ASP A 230 19.92 2.31 7.33
N VAL A 231 18.59 2.35 7.49
CA VAL A 231 17.93 2.84 8.71
C VAL A 231 18.26 1.95 9.91
N PHE A 232 18.06 0.64 9.82
CA PHE A 232 18.32 -0.27 10.94
C PHE A 232 19.80 -0.23 11.38
N ASN A 233 20.71 -0.09 10.41
CA ASN A 233 22.13 0.07 10.69
C ASN A 233 22.45 1.42 11.36
N SER A 234 21.74 2.52 11.06
CA SER A 234 21.93 3.79 11.79
C SER A 234 21.52 3.68 13.26
N PHE A 235 20.58 2.79 13.57
CA PHE A 235 20.19 2.44 14.94
C PHE A 235 21.02 1.29 15.55
N LYS A 236 22.05 0.79 14.85
CA LYS A 236 22.94 -0.30 15.29
C LYS A 236 22.20 -1.61 15.61
N LEU A 237 21.12 -1.92 14.89
CA LEU A 237 20.30 -3.12 15.13
C LEU A 237 20.93 -4.42 14.59
N PHE A 238 22.07 -4.34 13.90
CA PHE A 238 22.79 -5.49 13.35
C PHE A 238 24.17 -5.68 13.96
N PRO A 239 24.65 -6.93 14.12
CA PRO A 239 26.05 -7.21 14.44
C PRO A 239 27.01 -6.74 13.33
N THR A 240 28.20 -6.29 13.71
CA THR A 240 29.23 -5.74 12.79
C THR A 240 29.56 -6.66 11.61
N ASP A 241 29.68 -7.97 11.84
CA ASP A 241 30.02 -8.93 10.78
C ASP A 241 28.88 -9.09 9.77
N SER A 242 27.62 -9.04 10.24
CA SER A 242 26.45 -9.06 9.37
C SER A 242 26.34 -7.80 8.53
N VAL A 243 26.70 -6.63 9.07
CA VAL A 243 26.70 -5.35 8.33
C VAL A 243 27.65 -5.42 7.13
N LYS A 244 28.89 -5.90 7.33
CA LYS A 244 29.87 -6.07 6.24
C LYS A 244 29.31 -6.93 5.11
N LYS A 245 28.59 -7.99 5.48
CA LYS A 245 28.00 -8.93 4.53
C LYS A 245 26.79 -8.37 3.80
N LEU A 246 25.86 -7.75 4.51
CA LEU A 246 24.65 -7.14 3.95
C LEU A 246 24.98 -6.01 2.95
N LYS A 247 26.05 -5.23 3.22
CA LYS A 247 26.60 -4.23 2.28
C LYS A 247 27.05 -4.81 0.93
N ILE A 248 27.28 -6.12 0.84
CA ILE A 248 27.66 -6.81 -0.40
C ILE A 248 26.43 -7.52 -1.00
N VAL A 249 25.66 -8.23 -0.16
CA VAL A 249 24.51 -9.03 -0.60
C VAL A 249 23.40 -8.17 -1.20
N ILE A 250 23.00 -7.07 -0.56
CA ILE A 250 21.88 -6.25 -1.05
C ILE A 250 22.19 -5.64 -2.44
N PRO A 251 23.36 -5.00 -2.68
CA PRO A 251 23.73 -4.55 -4.02
C PRO A 251 23.82 -5.67 -5.05
N TYR A 252 24.28 -6.88 -4.65
CA TYR A 252 24.27 -8.05 -5.51
C TYR A 252 22.84 -8.42 -5.95
N LEU A 253 21.86 -8.42 -5.04
CA LEU A 253 20.46 -8.73 -5.37
C LEU A 253 19.85 -7.69 -6.33
N ILE A 254 20.12 -6.40 -6.10
CA ILE A 254 19.70 -5.31 -6.99
C ILE A 254 20.30 -5.50 -8.39
N LYS A 255 21.62 -5.70 -8.47
CA LYS A 255 22.36 -5.86 -9.74
C LYS A 255 21.88 -7.05 -10.56
N ASN A 256 21.42 -8.11 -9.90
CA ASN A 256 20.94 -9.34 -10.56
C ASN A 256 19.42 -9.40 -10.73
N ASN A 257 18.70 -8.28 -10.54
CA ASN A 257 17.25 -8.19 -10.71
C ASN A 257 16.47 -9.25 -9.90
N PHE A 258 16.78 -9.39 -8.61
CA PHE A 258 16.16 -10.40 -7.73
C PHE A 258 14.62 -10.41 -7.79
N ILE A 259 13.97 -9.24 -7.89
CA ILE A 259 12.49 -9.14 -8.04
C ILE A 259 12.02 -9.91 -9.28
N LEU A 260 12.67 -9.74 -10.44
CA LEU A 260 12.28 -10.44 -11.67
C LEU A 260 12.46 -11.95 -11.54
N GLN A 261 13.46 -12.38 -10.77
CA GLN A 261 13.66 -13.80 -10.49
C GLN A 261 12.54 -14.35 -9.58
N LEU A 262 12.10 -13.58 -8.58
CA LEU A 262 10.95 -13.94 -7.73
C LEU A 262 9.65 -14.05 -8.54
N TYR A 263 9.38 -13.08 -9.41
CA TYR A 263 8.23 -13.16 -10.31
C TYR A 263 8.31 -14.37 -11.24
N SER A 264 9.50 -14.65 -11.80
CA SER A 264 9.70 -15.83 -12.64
C SER A 264 9.47 -17.12 -11.85
N PHE A 265 9.92 -17.17 -10.60
CA PHE A 265 9.68 -18.32 -9.71
C PHE A 265 8.19 -18.49 -9.44
N PHE A 266 7.52 -17.43 -9.00
CA PHE A 266 6.08 -17.42 -8.72
C PHE A 266 5.24 -17.89 -9.92
N VAL A 267 5.54 -17.38 -11.12
CA VAL A 267 4.89 -17.80 -12.38
C VAL A 267 5.24 -19.25 -12.74
N GLY A 268 6.45 -19.71 -12.43
CA GLY A 268 6.84 -21.10 -12.64
C GLY A 268 6.08 -22.08 -11.73
N SER A 269 5.95 -21.73 -10.45
CA SER A 269 5.28 -22.54 -9.44
C SER A 269 3.75 -22.52 -9.55
N SER A 270 3.16 -21.51 -10.20
CA SER A 270 1.70 -21.47 -10.44
C SER A 270 1.19 -22.60 -11.34
N ASN A 271 2.08 -23.30 -12.06
CA ASN A 271 1.74 -24.52 -12.80
C ASN A 271 1.41 -25.71 -11.88
N TYR A 272 1.84 -25.65 -10.62
CA TYR A 272 1.67 -26.71 -9.62
C TYR A 272 0.78 -26.27 -8.46
N ILE A 273 0.90 -24.99 -8.05
CA ILE A 273 0.09 -24.39 -6.99
C ILE A 273 -0.93 -23.45 -7.62
N SER A 274 -2.17 -23.92 -7.72
CA SER A 274 -3.24 -23.15 -8.37
C SER A 274 -3.76 -21.98 -7.52
N ASP A 275 -3.51 -22.00 -6.21
CA ASP A 275 -3.89 -20.91 -5.31
C ASP A 275 -2.84 -19.81 -5.28
N ASN A 276 -3.25 -18.58 -5.61
CA ASN A 276 -2.34 -17.45 -5.70
C ASN A 276 -1.75 -17.04 -4.35
N VAL A 277 -2.49 -17.19 -3.26
CA VAL A 277 -2.02 -16.84 -1.91
C VAL A 277 -0.99 -17.86 -1.47
N GLU A 278 -1.31 -19.15 -1.57
CA GLU A 278 -0.36 -20.24 -1.23
C GLU A 278 0.91 -20.15 -2.08
N ASN A 279 0.77 -19.90 -3.38
CA ASN A 279 1.91 -19.76 -4.28
C ASN A 279 2.78 -18.54 -3.93
N TYR A 280 2.16 -17.43 -3.55
CA TYR A 280 2.87 -16.23 -3.10
C TYR A 280 3.64 -16.49 -1.80
N LEU A 281 3.00 -17.12 -0.82
CA LEU A 281 3.64 -17.50 0.44
C LEU A 281 4.81 -18.47 0.20
N TYR A 282 4.63 -19.46 -0.67
CA TYR A 282 5.69 -20.38 -1.06
C TYR A 282 6.88 -19.66 -1.71
N ALA A 283 6.62 -18.68 -2.57
CA ALA A 283 7.66 -17.84 -3.17
C ALA A 283 8.42 -17.01 -2.12
N CYS A 284 7.70 -16.39 -1.18
CA CYS A 284 8.29 -15.62 -0.08
C CYS A 284 9.17 -16.50 0.83
N GLU A 285 8.69 -17.67 1.25
CA GLU A 285 9.45 -18.58 2.12
C GLU A 285 10.69 -19.16 1.43
N SER A 286 10.58 -19.48 0.14
CA SER A 286 11.72 -19.92 -0.67
C SER A 286 12.77 -18.82 -0.80
N ALA A 287 12.34 -17.58 -1.07
CA ALA A 287 13.20 -16.41 -1.14
C ALA A 287 13.89 -16.12 0.21
N LYS A 288 13.15 -16.22 1.32
CA LYS A 288 13.66 -16.02 2.68
C LYS A 288 14.72 -17.07 3.04
N SER A 289 14.45 -18.34 2.75
CA SER A 289 15.41 -19.43 2.92
C SER A 289 16.69 -19.19 2.12
N TYR A 290 16.55 -18.69 0.89
CA TYR A 290 17.69 -18.30 0.06
C TYR A 290 18.50 -17.16 0.68
N LEU A 291 17.86 -16.08 1.15
CA LEU A 291 18.54 -14.95 1.80
C LEU A 291 19.31 -15.40 3.06
N LYS A 292 18.71 -16.29 3.87
CA LYS A 292 19.38 -16.92 5.02
C LYS A 292 20.61 -17.72 4.58
N SER A 293 20.54 -18.45 3.47
CA SER A 293 21.68 -19.20 2.92
C SER A 293 22.82 -18.27 2.45
N LEU A 294 22.50 -17.13 1.82
CA LEU A 294 23.49 -16.15 1.40
C LEU A 294 24.29 -15.61 2.59
N GLN A 295 23.63 -15.41 3.74
CA GLN A 295 24.30 -15.01 4.98
C GLN A 295 25.28 -16.06 5.53
N LYS A 296 25.28 -17.29 5.03
CA LYS A 296 26.26 -18.35 5.38
C LYS A 296 27.39 -18.52 4.37
N ILE A 297 27.22 -18.08 3.12
CA ILE A 297 28.23 -18.25 2.05
C ILE A 297 29.44 -17.32 2.24
N PRO A 298 30.70 -17.81 2.19
CA PRO A 298 31.89 -16.95 2.24
C PRO A 298 31.88 -15.87 1.15
N LEU A 299 32.30 -14.64 1.49
CA LEU A 299 32.21 -13.48 0.57
C LEU A 299 32.96 -13.68 -0.75
N ASN A 300 34.11 -14.34 -0.72
CA ASN A 300 34.90 -14.71 -1.91
C ASN A 300 34.20 -15.75 -2.82
N LYS A 301 33.15 -16.42 -2.33
CA LYS A 301 32.35 -17.39 -3.08
C LYS A 301 31.03 -16.81 -3.60
N LEU A 302 30.70 -15.54 -3.34
CA LEU A 302 29.54 -14.84 -3.93
C LEU A 302 29.82 -14.48 -5.40
N SER A 303 29.79 -15.48 -6.30
CA SER A 303 29.96 -15.28 -7.75
C SER A 303 28.61 -15.01 -8.45
N LYS A 304 28.67 -14.47 -9.68
CA LYS A 304 27.51 -14.27 -10.58
C LYS A 304 26.83 -15.62 -10.83
N GLY A 305 25.72 -15.91 -10.16
CA GLY A 305 24.88 -17.07 -10.51
C GLY A 305 24.27 -17.86 -9.35
N ILE A 306 24.42 -17.43 -8.09
CA ILE A 306 23.98 -18.23 -6.93
C ILE A 306 22.47 -18.17 -6.68
N PHE A 307 21.72 -17.29 -7.36
CA PHE A 307 20.26 -17.42 -7.48
C PHE A 307 19.95 -17.69 -8.94
N CYS A 308 19.44 -18.88 -9.25
CA CYS A 308 19.18 -19.29 -10.62
C CYS A 308 17.83 -19.99 -10.70
N PHE A 309 16.75 -19.27 -10.42
CA PHE A 309 15.51 -19.55 -11.14
C PHE A 309 15.74 -19.02 -12.55
N ARG A 310 16.05 -19.93 -13.49
CA ARG A 310 16.43 -19.65 -14.89
C ARG A 310 15.81 -18.34 -15.38
N SER A 311 16.66 -17.37 -15.71
CA SER A 311 16.23 -16.05 -16.12
C SER A 311 15.24 -16.14 -17.29
N VAL A 312 13.97 -15.80 -17.06
CA VAL A 312 13.07 -15.48 -18.16
C VAL A 312 13.27 -14.00 -18.48
N ASN A 313 14.39 -13.71 -19.14
CA ASN A 313 14.75 -12.37 -19.64
C ASN A 313 13.81 -11.87 -20.78
N LYS A 314 12.52 -12.23 -20.76
CA LYS A 314 11.60 -11.96 -21.88
C LYS A 314 10.18 -11.58 -21.45
N LEU A 315 10.00 -10.93 -20.30
CA LEU A 315 8.69 -10.34 -19.97
C LEU A 315 8.77 -8.81 -20.12
N PRO A 316 8.52 -8.24 -21.32
CA PRO A 316 8.70 -6.82 -21.59
C PRO A 316 7.84 -5.90 -20.72
N TYR A 317 6.74 -6.40 -20.16
CA TYR A 317 5.84 -5.68 -19.25
C TYR A 317 6.32 -5.66 -17.79
N LEU A 318 7.33 -6.46 -17.40
CA LEU A 318 7.89 -6.43 -16.04
C LEU A 318 8.90 -5.30 -15.80
N LYS A 319 9.25 -4.52 -16.84
CA LYS A 319 10.18 -3.38 -16.70
C LYS A 319 9.64 -2.26 -15.79
N VAL A 320 8.33 -2.28 -15.49
CA VAL A 320 7.62 -1.29 -14.66
C VAL A 320 7.44 -1.80 -13.22
N ILE A 321 7.91 -3.01 -12.90
CA ILE A 321 7.71 -3.61 -11.57
C ILE A 321 8.69 -3.04 -10.55
N SER A 322 8.13 -2.40 -9.51
CA SER A 322 8.90 -1.88 -8.38
C SER A 322 8.88 -2.77 -7.14
N MET A 323 7.87 -3.63 -6.99
CA MET A 323 7.62 -4.44 -5.77
C MET A 323 7.03 -5.81 -6.11
N PHE A 324 7.34 -6.82 -5.29
CA PHE A 324 6.77 -8.17 -5.32
C PHE A 324 5.74 -8.30 -4.19
N ASP A 325 4.48 -8.05 -4.51
CA ASP A 325 3.35 -8.19 -3.59
C ASP A 325 2.12 -8.74 -4.34
N LEU A 326 1.20 -9.36 -3.60
CA LEU A 326 0.05 -10.04 -4.17
C LEU A 326 -0.93 -9.08 -4.87
N SER A 327 -1.14 -7.89 -4.31
CA SER A 327 -2.02 -6.87 -4.91
C SER A 327 -1.48 -6.41 -6.26
N HIS A 328 -0.17 -6.23 -6.38
CA HIS A 328 0.49 -5.90 -7.62
C HIS A 328 0.45 -7.05 -8.63
N ILE A 329 0.63 -8.30 -8.19
CA ILE A 329 0.44 -9.49 -9.05
C ILE A 329 -0.97 -9.51 -9.65
N PHE A 330 -2.00 -9.26 -8.83
CA PHE A 330 -3.38 -9.21 -9.31
C PHE A 330 -3.64 -8.01 -10.23
N TYR A 331 -3.09 -6.84 -9.90
CA TYR A 331 -3.18 -5.66 -10.75
C TYR A 331 -2.58 -5.90 -12.14
N ILE A 332 -1.39 -6.52 -12.22
CA ILE A 332 -0.75 -6.88 -13.50
C ILE A 332 -1.65 -7.84 -14.29
N ALA A 333 -2.17 -8.89 -13.65
CA ALA A 333 -3.05 -9.85 -14.31
C ALA A 333 -4.34 -9.18 -14.85
N ALA A 334 -4.96 -8.31 -14.06
CA ALA A 334 -6.15 -7.55 -14.47
C ALA A 334 -5.86 -6.61 -15.64
N SER A 335 -4.73 -5.89 -15.61
CA SER A 335 -4.32 -4.98 -16.68
C SER A 335 -4.03 -5.73 -17.99
N LEU A 336 -3.31 -6.86 -17.93
CA LEU A 336 -3.06 -7.73 -19.09
C LEU A 336 -4.36 -8.29 -19.66
N SER A 337 -5.29 -8.71 -18.79
CA SER A 337 -6.63 -9.19 -19.18
C SER A 337 -7.43 -8.10 -19.90
N ALA A 338 -7.45 -6.86 -19.37
CA ALA A 338 -8.12 -5.73 -20.01
C ALA A 338 -7.50 -5.36 -21.36
N GLN A 339 -6.16 -5.39 -21.47
CA GLN A 339 -5.46 -5.20 -22.75
C GLN A 339 -5.80 -6.31 -23.75
N GLY A 340 -5.89 -7.57 -23.30
CA GLY A 340 -6.32 -8.70 -24.11
C GLY A 340 -7.74 -8.53 -24.64
N ALA A 341 -8.67 -8.07 -23.80
CA ALA A 341 -10.04 -7.76 -24.21
C ALA A 341 -10.07 -6.65 -25.28
N LYS A 342 -9.27 -5.59 -25.12
CA LYS A 342 -9.11 -4.54 -26.14
C LYS A 342 -8.60 -5.11 -27.47
N ALA A 343 -7.56 -5.95 -27.45
CA ALA A 343 -7.03 -6.59 -28.65
C ALA A 343 -8.08 -7.51 -29.31
N PHE A 344 -8.88 -8.20 -28.51
CA PHE A 344 -9.97 -9.06 -29.01
C PHE A 344 -11.08 -8.22 -29.69
N ILE A 345 -11.49 -7.08 -29.12
CA ILE A 345 -12.40 -6.11 -29.77
C ILE A 345 -11.85 -5.68 -31.14
N GLN A 346 -10.54 -5.42 -31.21
CA GLN A 346 -9.84 -5.03 -32.43
C GLN A 346 -9.63 -6.19 -33.43
N LYS A 347 -10.17 -7.37 -33.16
CA LYS A 347 -10.02 -8.60 -33.96
C LYS A 347 -8.56 -9.08 -34.08
N LYS A 348 -7.69 -8.67 -33.16
CA LYS A 348 -6.29 -9.11 -33.08
C LYS A 348 -6.18 -10.36 -32.21
N ASN A 349 -6.79 -11.46 -32.64
CA ASN A 349 -6.99 -12.66 -31.81
C ASN A 349 -5.67 -13.28 -31.29
N LYS A 350 -4.59 -13.24 -32.09
CA LYS A 350 -3.27 -13.76 -31.66
C LYS A 350 -2.68 -12.90 -30.54
N GLU A 351 -2.79 -11.58 -30.64
CA GLU A 351 -2.34 -10.65 -29.61
C GLU A 351 -3.18 -10.79 -28.34
N ALA A 352 -4.50 -10.87 -28.48
CA ALA A 352 -5.43 -11.10 -27.38
C ALA A 352 -5.11 -12.39 -26.63
N LYS A 353 -4.93 -13.50 -27.35
CA LYS A 353 -4.55 -14.79 -26.77
C LYS A 353 -3.26 -14.68 -25.96
N ASN A 354 -2.21 -14.08 -26.53
CA ASN A 354 -0.94 -13.90 -25.84
C ASN A 354 -1.11 -13.09 -24.54
N LEU A 355 -1.89 -12.00 -24.58
CA LEU A 355 -2.14 -11.17 -23.40
C LEU A 355 -2.92 -11.90 -22.31
N PHE A 356 -3.91 -12.71 -22.67
CA PHE A 356 -4.63 -13.55 -21.71
C PHE A 356 -3.75 -14.68 -21.15
N ASP A 357 -2.96 -15.36 -21.99
CA ASP A 357 -1.99 -16.36 -21.54
C ASP A 357 -0.98 -15.74 -20.55
N GLU A 358 -0.51 -14.51 -20.81
CA GLU A 358 0.33 -13.79 -19.85
C GLU A 358 -0.43 -13.43 -18.56
N ALA A 359 -1.67 -12.94 -18.64
CA ALA A 359 -2.48 -12.65 -17.45
C ALA A 359 -2.64 -13.90 -16.56
N LEU A 360 -2.89 -15.06 -17.16
CA LEU A 360 -3.09 -16.33 -16.47
C LEU A 360 -1.82 -16.90 -15.85
N LYS A 361 -0.63 -16.49 -16.30
CA LYS A 361 0.62 -16.78 -15.61
C LYS A 361 0.74 -16.07 -14.25
N PHE A 362 0.21 -14.85 -14.13
CA PHE A 362 0.19 -14.12 -12.85
C PHE A 362 -0.98 -14.53 -11.97
N ASN A 363 -2.14 -14.78 -12.57
CA ASN A 363 -3.33 -15.22 -11.87
C ASN A 363 -4.06 -16.29 -12.68
N PRO A 364 -3.78 -17.59 -12.41
CA PRO A 364 -4.42 -18.70 -13.11
C PRO A 364 -5.95 -18.73 -12.99
N LYS A 365 -6.49 -18.06 -11.96
CA LYS A 365 -7.93 -17.95 -11.69
C LYS A 365 -8.51 -16.59 -12.13
N ASN A 366 -7.80 -15.80 -12.95
CA ASN A 366 -8.33 -14.53 -13.45
C ASN A 366 -9.59 -14.78 -14.30
N ILE A 367 -10.75 -14.41 -13.75
CA ILE A 367 -12.08 -14.68 -14.29
C ILE A 367 -12.17 -14.21 -15.75
N PHE A 368 -11.86 -12.95 -16.01
CA PHE A 368 -12.02 -12.36 -17.34
C PHE A 368 -11.03 -12.92 -18.37
N ALA A 369 -9.81 -13.26 -17.97
CA ALA A 369 -8.83 -13.88 -18.87
C ALA A 369 -9.27 -15.31 -19.21
N CYS A 370 -9.68 -16.11 -18.23
CA CYS A 370 -10.23 -17.44 -18.44
C CYS A 370 -11.46 -17.41 -19.36
N TRP A 371 -12.44 -16.54 -19.07
CA TRP A 371 -13.65 -16.43 -19.88
C TRP A 371 -13.33 -16.06 -21.34
N ASN A 372 -12.48 -15.06 -21.56
CA ASN A 372 -12.12 -14.67 -22.92
C ASN A 372 -11.27 -15.72 -23.65
N MET A 373 -10.40 -16.44 -22.93
CA MET A 373 -9.69 -17.60 -23.47
C MET A 373 -10.64 -18.72 -23.89
N ALA A 374 -11.70 -18.98 -23.11
CA ALA A 374 -12.72 -19.95 -23.48
C ALA A 374 -13.39 -19.57 -24.81
N ARG A 375 -13.75 -18.29 -24.98
CA ARG A 375 -14.32 -17.78 -26.24
C ARG A 375 -13.36 -17.91 -27.42
N LEU A 376 -12.08 -17.58 -27.24
CA LEU A 376 -11.05 -17.78 -28.28
C LEU A 376 -10.85 -19.26 -28.63
N CYS A 377 -10.91 -20.16 -27.65
CA CYS A 377 -10.86 -21.60 -27.88
C CYS A 377 -12.01 -22.07 -28.77
N ILE A 378 -13.24 -21.60 -28.53
CA ILE A 378 -14.40 -21.90 -29.38
C ILE A 378 -14.19 -21.40 -30.82
N LEU A 379 -13.72 -20.17 -30.99
CA LEU A 379 -13.46 -19.59 -32.31
C LEU A 379 -12.41 -20.39 -33.11
N ASN A 380 -11.50 -21.07 -32.43
CA ASN A 380 -10.48 -21.93 -33.02
C ASN A 380 -10.88 -23.42 -33.09
N GLY A 381 -12.12 -23.77 -32.74
CA GLY A 381 -12.62 -25.15 -32.77
C GLY A 381 -12.14 -26.04 -31.61
N ASN A 382 -11.47 -25.49 -30.59
CA ASN A 382 -11.00 -26.22 -29.42
C ASN A 382 -12.06 -26.22 -28.30
N LEU A 383 -13.05 -27.11 -28.42
CA LEU A 383 -14.16 -27.19 -27.45
C LEU A 383 -13.70 -27.66 -26.06
N LEU A 384 -12.75 -28.60 -25.99
CA LEU A 384 -12.23 -29.11 -24.71
C LEU A 384 -11.50 -28.01 -23.94
N GLY A 385 -10.66 -27.24 -24.62
CA GLY A 385 -9.99 -26.09 -24.02
C GLY A 385 -10.98 -25.00 -23.57
N ALA A 386 -12.08 -24.81 -24.29
CA ALA A 386 -13.13 -23.89 -23.88
C ALA A 386 -13.80 -24.32 -22.57
N ILE A 387 -14.13 -25.61 -22.42
CA ILE A 387 -14.75 -26.16 -21.20
C ILE A 387 -13.80 -25.99 -20.00
N ASP A 388 -12.51 -26.26 -20.18
CA ASP A 388 -11.50 -26.10 -19.11
C ASP A 388 -11.44 -24.64 -18.62
N PHE A 389 -11.35 -23.68 -19.54
CA PHE A 389 -11.30 -22.27 -19.18
C PHE A 389 -12.59 -21.74 -18.55
N TYR A 390 -13.77 -22.15 -19.03
CA TYR A 390 -15.03 -21.80 -18.34
C TYR A 390 -15.09 -22.39 -16.93
N SER A 391 -14.68 -23.65 -16.77
CA SER A 391 -14.66 -24.30 -15.46
C SER A 391 -13.73 -23.57 -14.48
N LYS A 392 -12.53 -23.17 -14.93
CA LYS A 392 -11.61 -22.33 -14.14
C LYS A 392 -12.23 -20.99 -13.76
N SER A 393 -12.95 -20.37 -14.69
CA SER A 393 -13.64 -19.11 -14.42
C SER A 393 -14.80 -19.27 -13.42
N LEU A 394 -15.52 -20.40 -13.42
CA LEU A 394 -16.60 -20.69 -12.46
C LEU A 394 -16.09 -20.86 -11.03
N MET A 395 -14.88 -21.41 -10.84
CA MET A 395 -14.33 -21.66 -9.50
C MET A 395 -14.06 -20.37 -8.72
N GLY A 396 -13.93 -19.23 -9.40
CA GLY A 396 -13.62 -17.93 -8.79
C GLY A 396 -14.64 -16.83 -9.06
N CYS A 397 -15.76 -17.10 -9.74
CA CYS A 397 -16.70 -16.04 -10.12
C CYS A 397 -17.67 -15.66 -8.99
N SER A 398 -17.99 -14.36 -8.90
CA SER A 398 -19.07 -13.86 -8.06
C SER A 398 -20.43 -14.47 -8.46
N PRO A 399 -21.43 -14.51 -7.57
CA PRO A 399 -22.78 -14.96 -7.91
C PRO A 399 -23.38 -14.23 -9.13
N TYR A 400 -23.05 -12.94 -9.30
CA TYR A 400 -23.52 -12.10 -10.41
C TYR A 400 -23.04 -12.59 -11.78
N LEU A 401 -21.78 -13.05 -11.88
CA LEU A 401 -21.20 -13.52 -13.13
C LEU A 401 -21.52 -15.00 -13.41
N LYS A 402 -21.87 -15.76 -12.36
CA LYS A 402 -22.04 -17.21 -12.42
C LYS A 402 -23.12 -17.65 -13.40
N GLU A 403 -24.26 -16.96 -13.42
CA GLU A 403 -25.37 -17.33 -14.31
C GLU A 403 -25.00 -17.22 -15.78
N ASP A 404 -24.41 -16.10 -16.18
CA ASP A 404 -24.03 -15.86 -17.58
C ASP A 404 -22.93 -16.81 -18.03
N LEU A 405 -21.99 -17.12 -17.14
CA LEU A 405 -20.92 -18.07 -17.41
C LEU A 405 -21.45 -19.51 -17.53
N LEU A 406 -22.41 -19.90 -16.69
CA LEU A 406 -23.11 -21.20 -16.81
C LEU A 406 -23.95 -21.29 -18.09
N LYS A 407 -24.61 -20.22 -18.53
CA LYS A 407 -25.35 -20.19 -19.80
C LYS A 407 -24.42 -20.46 -20.98
N GLU A 408 -23.25 -19.81 -21.02
CA GLU A 408 -22.26 -20.03 -22.08
C GLU A 408 -21.65 -21.43 -22.03
N LEU A 409 -21.27 -21.93 -20.84
CA LEU A 409 -20.76 -23.28 -20.68
C LEU A 409 -21.78 -24.34 -21.15
N ASN A 410 -23.05 -24.20 -20.76
CA ASN A 410 -24.13 -25.09 -21.19
C ASN A 410 -24.34 -25.04 -22.71
N ALA A 411 -24.23 -23.87 -23.32
CA ALA A 411 -24.31 -23.74 -24.77
C ALA A 411 -23.17 -24.49 -25.49
N VAL A 412 -21.95 -24.42 -24.96
CA VAL A 412 -20.80 -25.18 -25.47
C VAL A 412 -21.01 -26.69 -25.32
N LEU A 413 -21.46 -27.16 -24.16
CA LEU A 413 -21.71 -28.59 -23.90
C LEU A 413 -22.79 -29.16 -24.84
N ARG A 414 -23.79 -28.35 -25.20
CA ARG A 414 -24.86 -28.71 -26.15
C ARG A 414 -24.47 -28.53 -27.62
N LYS A 415 -23.23 -28.13 -27.93
CA LYS A 415 -22.74 -27.79 -29.28
C LYS A 415 -23.60 -26.73 -30.00
N ASN A 416 -24.24 -25.84 -29.23
CA ASN A 416 -25.06 -24.77 -29.79
C ASN A 416 -24.18 -23.64 -30.33
N ARG A 417 -24.39 -23.26 -31.60
CA ARG A 417 -23.71 -22.10 -32.20
C ARG A 417 -24.31 -20.81 -31.65
N TRP A 418 -23.56 -20.12 -30.78
CA TRP A 418 -23.91 -18.79 -30.28
C TRP A 418 -23.04 -17.72 -30.93
N ARG A 419 -23.65 -16.64 -31.42
CA ARG A 419 -22.92 -15.56 -32.12
C ARG A 419 -22.11 -14.66 -31.18
N GLY A 420 -22.36 -14.70 -29.88
CA GLY A 420 -21.72 -13.83 -28.88
C GLY A 420 -20.25 -14.11 -28.60
N TYR A 421 -19.72 -15.28 -29.00
CA TYR A 421 -18.31 -15.65 -28.77
C TYR A 421 -17.30 -14.74 -29.50
N ASN A 422 -17.74 -13.95 -30.49
CA ASN A 422 -16.89 -13.01 -31.21
C ASN A 422 -16.68 -11.66 -30.49
N LYS A 423 -17.32 -11.46 -29.33
CA LYS A 423 -17.11 -10.30 -28.46
C LYS A 423 -16.37 -10.77 -27.21
N PRO A 424 -15.45 -9.99 -26.64
CA PRO A 424 -14.90 -10.30 -25.34
C PRO A 424 -15.88 -9.95 -24.22
N VAL A 425 -15.68 -10.56 -23.06
CA VAL A 425 -16.18 -10.05 -21.78
C VAL A 425 -15.23 -8.95 -21.32
N ILE A 426 -15.82 -7.81 -20.98
CA ILE A 426 -15.09 -6.62 -20.53
C ILE A 426 -15.00 -6.68 -19.00
N TYR A 427 -13.83 -6.32 -18.47
CA TYR A 427 -13.64 -6.12 -17.04
C TYR A 427 -14.65 -5.09 -16.51
N ASP A 428 -15.39 -5.48 -15.48
CA ASP A 428 -16.41 -4.65 -14.84
C ASP A 428 -16.24 -4.78 -13.33
N GLU A 429 -15.64 -3.76 -12.71
CA GLU A 429 -15.33 -3.75 -11.28
C GLU A 429 -16.59 -3.90 -10.42
N SER A 430 -17.76 -3.49 -10.91
CA SER A 430 -19.03 -3.63 -10.19
C SER A 430 -19.55 -5.07 -10.09
N LYS A 431 -18.94 -6.01 -10.82
CA LYS A 431 -19.37 -7.42 -10.92
C LYS A 431 -18.38 -8.41 -10.33
N ILE A 432 -17.25 -7.93 -9.84
CA ILE A 432 -16.20 -8.70 -9.15
C ILE A 432 -16.57 -8.73 -7.68
#